data_AF-A0A8X7S7D2-F1
#
_entry.id   AF-A0A8X7S7D2-F1
#
_cell.length_a   1.000
_cell.length_b   1.000
_cell.length_c   1.000
_cell.angle_alpha   90.00
_cell.angle_beta   90.00
_cell.angle_gamma   90.00
#
_symmetry.space_group_name_H-M   'P 1'
#
loop_
_entity.id
_entity.type
_entity.pdbx_description
1 polymer ?
#
loop_
_entity_poly.entity_id
_entity_poly.type
_entity_poly.pdbx_seq_one_letter_code
_entity_poly.pdbx_strand_id
1 'polypeptide(L)'
;MRLPAVPLANQSSATENRGSKPNNRGGAEKACDLKAAANGFMGKLLVYKSGAVKMKLGEVLYDVSPGLKSEFAQDVMAVNTDEKNCCLVGDVYKHAVLTPDIDSILKDIDNM
;
A
#
# COMPACT_ATOMS: atom_id res chain seq x y z
N MET A 1 19.88 26.67 6.31
CA MET A 1 18.43 26.73 6.07
C MET A 1 17.73 26.06 7.24
N ARG A 2 16.78 26.74 7.91
CA ARG A 2 15.97 26.15 8.99
C ARG A 2 14.77 25.46 8.35
N LEU A 3 14.59 24.17 8.60
CA LEU A 3 13.38 23.45 8.21
C LEU A 3 12.21 23.90 9.11
N PRO A 4 10.99 24.08 8.57
CA PRO A 4 9.82 24.42 9.36
C PRO A 4 9.43 23.28 10.30
N ALA A 5 8.96 23.61 11.50
CA ALA A 5 8.48 22.63 12.47
C ALA A 5 7.14 22.05 12.02
N VAL A 6 7.06 20.73 11.90
CA VAL A 6 5.80 20.02 11.62
C VAL A 6 5.03 19.86 12.95
N PRO A 7 3.74 20.22 13.03
CA PRO A 7 2.97 20.02 14.25
C PRO A 7 2.74 18.52 14.48
N LEU A 8 3.12 18.02 15.66
CA LEU A 8 2.75 16.69 16.13
C LEU A 8 1.30 16.76 16.64
N ALA A 9 0.35 16.28 15.86
CA ALA A 9 -1.03 16.14 16.30
C ALA A 9 -1.14 14.96 17.28
N ASN A 10 -1.24 15.26 18.58
CA ASN A 10 -1.72 14.29 19.57
C ASN A 10 -3.20 14.02 19.32
N GLN A 11 -3.54 12.89 18.70
CA GLN A 11 -4.90 12.36 18.72
C GLN A 11 -5.01 11.32 19.82
N SER A 12 -5.35 11.79 21.02
CA SER A 12 -5.98 10.96 22.03
C SER A 12 -7.47 10.93 21.75
N SER A 13 -7.98 9.87 21.13
CA SER A 13 -9.40 9.56 21.11
C SER A 13 -9.62 8.23 21.84
N ALA A 14 -9.99 8.34 23.11
CA ALA A 14 -10.65 7.25 23.80
C ALA A 14 -12.05 7.09 23.18
N THR A 15 -12.31 5.98 22.50
CA THR A 15 -13.65 5.54 22.13
C THR A 15 -13.98 4.28 22.91
N GLU A 16 -14.76 4.44 23.98
CA GLU A 16 -15.48 3.34 24.61
C GLU A 16 -16.50 2.79 23.61
N ASN A 17 -16.36 1.51 23.25
CA ASN A 17 -17.30 0.84 22.36
C ASN A 17 -18.03 -0.27 23.12
N ARG A 18 -19.15 0.07 23.75
CA ARG A 18 -20.17 -0.91 24.16
C ARG A 18 -21.09 -1.16 22.96
N GLY A 19 -20.75 -2.19 22.17
CA GLY A 19 -21.55 -2.63 21.02
C GLY A 19 -21.51 -4.15 20.90
N SER A 20 -22.69 -4.75 20.95
CA SER A 20 -23.01 -6.17 20.93
C SER A 20 -22.33 -6.93 19.79
N LYS A 21 -21.64 -8.05 20.10
CA LYS A 21 -21.02 -8.93 19.10
C LYS A 21 -22.09 -9.66 18.28
N PRO A 22 -22.11 -9.55 16.93
CA PRO A 22 -22.78 -10.56 16.12
C PRO A 22 -21.88 -11.81 16.07
N ASN A 23 -22.45 -12.95 16.44
CA ASN A 23 -21.82 -14.26 16.35
C ASN A 23 -21.69 -14.67 14.88
N ASN A 24 -20.59 -14.29 14.23
CA ASN A 24 -20.24 -14.82 12.92
C ASN A 24 -19.14 -15.87 13.06
N ARG A 25 -19.50 -17.15 12.93
CA ARG A 25 -18.58 -18.30 12.94
C ARG A 25 -18.00 -18.55 11.55
N GLY A 26 -17.48 -17.50 10.92
CA GLY A 26 -16.53 -17.63 9.80
C GLY A 26 -15.21 -17.08 10.31
N GLY A 27 -14.13 -17.88 10.28
CA GLY A 27 -12.81 -17.38 10.65
C GLY A 27 -12.51 -16.16 9.80
N ALA A 28 -12.51 -14.97 10.41
CA ALA A 28 -12.13 -13.74 9.73
C ALA A 28 -10.63 -13.86 9.45
N GLU A 29 -10.29 -14.32 8.25
CA GLU A 29 -8.91 -14.23 7.77
C GLU A 29 -8.50 -12.77 7.85
N LYS A 30 -7.44 -12.52 8.62
CA LYS A 30 -6.98 -11.16 8.86
C LYS A 30 -6.51 -10.58 7.53
N ALA A 31 -6.95 -9.36 7.21
CA ALA A 31 -6.38 -8.61 6.10
C ALA A 31 -4.84 -8.54 6.29
N CYS A 32 -4.10 -8.85 5.22
CA CYS A 32 -2.65 -8.85 5.24
C CYS A 32 -2.14 -7.42 5.04
N ASP A 33 -1.30 -6.92 5.96
CA ASP A 33 -0.59 -5.64 5.84
C ASP A 33 0.79 -5.88 5.23
N LEU A 34 1.28 -4.93 4.43
CA LEU A 34 2.62 -4.95 3.85
C LEU A 34 3.71 -5.07 4.93
N LYS A 35 3.46 -4.53 6.13
CA LYS A 35 4.37 -4.65 7.27
C LYS A 35 4.58 -6.08 7.75
N ALA A 36 3.61 -6.97 7.50
CA ALA A 36 3.69 -8.38 7.86
C ALA A 36 4.26 -9.25 6.74
N ALA A 37 4.52 -8.67 5.55
CA ALA A 37 5.11 -9.39 4.44
C ALA A 37 6.57 -9.79 4.75
N ALA A 38 6.98 -10.95 4.24
CA ALA A 38 8.37 -11.37 4.35
C ALA A 38 9.27 -10.41 3.55
N ASN A 39 10.43 -10.10 4.12
CA ASN A 39 11.44 -9.29 3.43
C ASN A 39 11.95 -10.02 2.19
N GLY A 40 12.33 -9.24 1.17
CA GLY A 40 12.97 -9.74 -0.03
C GLY A 40 12.03 -9.74 -1.24
N PHE A 41 12.08 -10.82 -2.02
CA PHE A 41 11.35 -10.90 -3.28
C PHE A 41 9.84 -10.99 -3.04
N MET A 42 9.10 -9.99 -3.53
CA MET A 42 7.65 -9.94 -3.38
C MET A 42 6.92 -10.42 -4.64
N GLY A 43 7.43 -10.10 -5.83
CA GLY A 43 6.68 -10.32 -7.05
C GLY A 43 7.39 -9.82 -8.30
N LYS A 44 6.68 -9.87 -9.43
CA LYS A 44 7.19 -9.45 -10.74
C LYS A 44 6.32 -8.37 -11.33
N LEU A 45 6.95 -7.30 -11.83
CA LEU A 45 6.31 -6.35 -12.73
C LEU A 45 6.43 -6.86 -14.17
N LEU A 46 5.31 -7.08 -14.85
CA LEU A 46 5.20 -7.60 -16.20
C LEU A 46 4.85 -6.46 -17.16
N VAL A 47 5.70 -6.24 -18.15
CA VAL A 47 5.46 -5.28 -19.24
C VAL A 47 5.20 -6.07 -20.51
N TYR A 48 3.98 -5.97 -21.04
CA TYR A 48 3.56 -6.69 -22.23
C TYR A 48 3.96 -5.94 -23.51
N LYS A 49 4.08 -6.66 -24.64
CA LYS A 49 4.36 -6.05 -25.95
C LYS A 49 3.32 -4.99 -26.35
N SER A 50 2.09 -5.11 -25.86
CA SER A 50 1.02 -4.12 -26.05
C SER A 50 1.23 -2.81 -25.25
N GLY A 51 2.21 -2.77 -24.36
CA GLY A 51 2.42 -1.67 -23.42
C GLY A 51 1.61 -1.79 -22.12
N ALA A 52 0.70 -2.76 -22.03
CA ALA A 52 0.01 -3.05 -20.77
C ALA A 52 1.03 -3.45 -19.68
N VAL A 53 0.81 -3.01 -18.45
CA VAL A 53 1.65 -3.33 -17.30
C VAL A 53 0.80 -4.02 -16.24
N LYS A 54 1.27 -5.17 -15.75
CA LYS A 54 0.65 -5.90 -14.64
C LYS A 54 1.68 -6.19 -13.56
N MET A 55 1.26 -6.36 -12.31
CA MET A 55 2.10 -6.82 -11.21
C MET A 55 1.58 -8.19 -10.77
N LYS A 56 2.45 -9.21 -10.72
CA LYS A 56 2.14 -10.49 -10.08
C LYS A 56 2.74 -10.50 -8.67
N LEU A 57 1.89 -10.55 -7.65
CA LEU A 57 2.26 -10.61 -6.24
C LEU A 57 1.67 -11.89 -5.64
N GLY A 58 2.54 -12.84 -5.27
CA GLY A 58 2.12 -14.22 -5.01
C GLY A 58 1.46 -14.81 -6.26
N GLU A 59 0.26 -15.38 -6.12
CA GLU A 59 -0.51 -15.92 -7.25
C GLU A 59 -1.47 -14.91 -7.89
N VAL A 60 -1.71 -13.76 -7.25
CA VAL A 60 -2.69 -12.78 -7.74
C VAL A 60 -2.02 -11.83 -8.73
N LEU A 61 -2.74 -11.57 -9.83
CA LEU A 61 -2.37 -10.60 -10.85
C LEU A 61 -3.10 -9.28 -10.59
N TYR A 62 -2.37 -8.17 -10.76
CA TYR A 62 -2.89 -6.83 -10.57
C TYR A 62 -2.66 -6.01 -11.83
N ASP A 63 -3.67 -5.25 -12.24
CA ASP A 63 -3.52 -4.20 -13.24
C ASP A 63 -2.77 -3.01 -12.65
N VAL A 64 -1.77 -2.51 -13.37
CA VAL A 64 -1.03 -1.31 -12.98
C VAL A 64 -1.55 -0.13 -13.80
N SER A 65 -2.13 0.83 -13.11
CA SER A 65 -2.63 2.07 -13.72
C SER A 65 -1.89 3.29 -13.17
N PRO A 66 -1.72 4.37 -13.95
CA PRO A 66 -1.23 5.64 -13.42
C PRO A 66 -2.16 6.13 -12.32
N GLY A 67 -1.57 6.52 -11.18
CA GLY A 67 -2.28 7.22 -10.14
C GLY A 67 -2.51 8.69 -10.49
N LEU A 68 -3.07 9.43 -9.53
CA LEU A 68 -3.24 10.88 -9.68
C LEU A 68 -1.89 11.55 -9.94
N LYS A 69 -1.90 12.49 -10.90
CA LYS A 69 -0.74 13.33 -11.16
C LYS A 69 -0.50 14.24 -9.95
N SER A 70 0.76 14.36 -9.55
CA SER A 70 1.11 15.32 -8.51
C SER A 70 1.04 16.74 -9.06
N GLU A 71 0.10 17.54 -8.55
CA GLU A 71 -0.03 18.96 -8.90
C GLU A 71 0.83 19.86 -7.98
N PHE A 72 1.52 19.26 -7.02
CA PHE A 72 2.41 19.92 -6.06
C PHE A 72 3.69 19.12 -5.85
N ALA A 73 4.74 19.78 -5.36
CA ALA A 73 5.98 19.12 -4.98
C ALA A 73 5.75 18.21 -3.77
N GLN A 74 6.16 16.95 -3.88
CA GLN A 74 6.08 15.94 -2.83
C GLN A 74 7.48 15.35 -2.66
N ASP A 75 8.00 15.34 -1.43
CA ASP A 75 9.34 14.80 -1.12
C ASP A 75 9.23 13.64 -0.13
N VAL A 76 10.07 12.61 -0.32
CA VAL A 76 10.24 11.51 0.64
C VAL A 76 11.46 11.81 1.52
N MET A 77 11.24 11.78 2.84
CA MET A 77 12.28 11.92 3.84
C MET A 77 12.43 10.60 4.61
N ALA A 78 13.67 10.16 4.80
CA ALA A 78 13.98 9.11 5.76
C ALA A 78 14.39 9.74 7.08
N VAL A 79 13.73 9.35 8.17
CA VAL A 79 13.94 9.92 9.51
C VAL A 79 14.35 8.80 10.46
N ASN A 80 15.56 8.89 11.01
CA ASN A 80 16.06 8.03 12.08
C ASN A 80 16.00 8.82 13.40
N THR A 81 15.08 8.45 14.28
CA THR A 81 14.88 9.14 15.57
C THR A 81 15.96 8.80 16.60
N ASP A 82 16.57 7.62 16.52
CA ASP A 82 17.56 7.15 17.49
C ASP A 82 18.89 7.89 17.30
N GLU A 83 19.32 7.99 16.04
CA GLU A 83 20.53 8.73 15.65
C GLU A 83 20.27 10.23 15.43
N LYS A 84 19.01 10.67 15.53
CA LYS A 84 18.56 12.06 15.28
C LYS A 84 18.99 12.57 13.90
N ASN A 85 18.90 11.70 12.90
CA ASN A 85 19.26 12.00 11.52
C ASN A 85 18.02 12.04 10.63
N CYS A 86 18.04 12.91 9.63
CA CYS A 86 17.00 13.01 8.60
C CYS A 86 17.68 13.28 7.26
N CYS A 87 17.27 12.54 6.23
CA CYS A 87 17.77 12.72 4.86
C CYS A 87 16.64 12.76 3.83
N LEU A 88 16.80 13.64 2.85
CA LEU A 88 15.96 13.66 1.65
C LEU A 88 16.31 12.46 0.78
N VAL A 89 15.31 11.62 0.50
CA VAL A 89 15.45 10.47 -0.40
C VAL A 89 15.25 10.91 -1.85
N GLY A 90 14.26 11.79 -2.09
CA GLY A 90 13.96 12.32 -3.41
C GLY A 90 12.52 12.79 -3.54
N ASP A 91 12.17 13.28 -4.72
CA ASP A 91 10.83 13.75 -5.07
C ASP A 91 9.91 12.62 -5.54
N VAL A 92 8.61 12.78 -5.32
CA VAL A 92 7.55 11.90 -5.82
C VAL A 92 6.85 12.59 -6.98
N TYR A 93 7.18 12.16 -8.20
CA TYR A 93 6.63 12.77 -9.43
C TYR A 93 5.65 11.84 -10.18
N LYS A 94 5.53 10.57 -9.77
CA LYS A 94 4.59 9.60 -10.36
C LYS A 94 3.98 8.70 -9.29
N HIS A 95 2.71 8.37 -9.49
CA HIS A 95 1.96 7.42 -8.69
C HIS A 95 1.53 6.24 -9.55
N ALA A 96 1.43 5.06 -8.96
CA ALA A 96 0.89 3.86 -9.60
C ALA A 96 -0.15 3.22 -8.67
N VAL A 97 -1.27 2.79 -9.24
CA VAL A 97 -2.35 2.10 -8.53
C VAL A 97 -2.40 0.66 -9.01
N LEU A 98 -2.37 -0.27 -8.05
CA LEU A 98 -2.51 -1.69 -8.28
C LEU A 98 -3.95 -2.11 -7.95
N THR A 99 -4.66 -2.59 -8.96
CA THR A 99 -6.03 -3.11 -8.79
C THR A 99 -6.02 -4.61 -9.09
N PRO A 100 -6.57 -5.49 -8.23
CA PRO A 100 -6.66 -6.91 -8.53
C PRO A 100 -7.39 -7.15 -9.86
N ASP A 101 -6.86 -8.06 -10.69
CA ASP A 101 -7.49 -8.49 -11.94
C ASP A 101 -8.66 -9.43 -11.61
N ILE A 102 -9.84 -8.83 -11.45
CA ILE A 102 -11.06 -9.55 -11.03
C ILE A 102 -11.47 -10.60 -12.06
N ASP A 103 -11.29 -10.32 -13.36
CA ASP A 103 -11.65 -11.26 -14.42
C ASP A 103 -10.80 -12.53 -14.35
N SER A 104 -9.51 -12.40 -14.04
CA SER A 104 -8.62 -13.55 -13.84
C SER A 104 -9.00 -14.32 -12.58
N ILE A 105 -9.28 -13.63 -11.48
CA ILE A 105 -9.70 -14.26 -10.21
C ILE A 105 -10.99 -15.06 -10.39
N LEU A 106 -12.01 -14.49 -11.05
CA LEU A 106 -13.29 -15.17 -11.26
C LEU A 106 -13.15 -16.39 -12.17
N LYS A 107 -12.33 -16.31 -13.23
CA LYS A 107 -12.05 -17.46 -14.10
C LYS A 107 -11.36 -18.60 -13.34
N ASP A 108 -10.45 -18.29 -12.43
CA ASP A 108 -9.78 -19.33 -11.63
C ASP A 108 -10.78 -20.06 -10.73
N ILE A 109 -11.81 -19.36 -10.22
CA ILE A 109 -12.89 -19.96 -9.42
C ILE A 109 -13.82 -20.83 -10.28
N ASP A 110 -14.20 -20.36 -11.48
CA ASP A 110 -15.08 -21.12 -12.38
C ASP A 110 -14.42 -22.42 -12.89
N ASN A 111 -13.08 -22.47 -12.89
CA ASN A 111 -12.30 -23.62 -13.31
C ASN A 111 -11.91 -24.58 -12.16
N MET A 112 -12.36 -24.32 -10.92
CA MET A 112 -12.25 -25.26 -9.79
C MET A 112 -13.37 -26.30 -9.82
#